data_AF-A0AAU5FS71-F1
#
_entry.id   AF-A0AAU5FS71-F1
#
_cell.length_a   1.000
_cell.length_b   1.000
_cell.length_c   1.000
_cell.angle_alpha   90.00
_cell.angle_beta   90.00
_cell.angle_gamma   90.00
#
_symmetry.space_group_name_H-M   'P 1'
#
loop_
_entity.id
_entity.type
_entity.pdbx_description
1 polymer ?
#
loop_
_entity_poly.entity_id
_entity_poly.type
_entity_poly.pdbx_seq_one_letter_code
_entity_poly.pdbx_strand_id
1 'polypeptide(L)'
;MSDTLVRDAALWIALLVRQFPELGEELAPGRGAPVERPAGPRVPPDGLAERLRRERDDALLVEQRHGLAVPGWSAAPIRLHISDTIRDITDGVVELEEAVHAKLGLPAPRRAGVPERLRRLAARLDAVAADPVLARHVRDETRRMARRCGRELGDTEQVVRVSGRCPWCDSVSLRAFPARRAVLCVNPACRCGDSECGCRDDPAYRHVWAEGEWDAVALGAGRAAEFASALDAAPRSGAEPR
;
A
#
# COMPACT_ATOMS: atom_id res chain seq x y z
N MET A 1 15.55 0.55 -21.20
CA MET A 1 15.34 -0.33 -20.03
C MET A 1 15.46 0.45 -18.71
N SER A 2 16.57 1.17 -18.47
CA SER A 2 16.71 2.01 -17.26
C SER A 2 15.61 3.07 -17.11
N ASP A 3 15.19 3.67 -18.23
CA ASP A 3 14.14 4.70 -18.27
C ASP A 3 12.77 4.21 -17.76
N THR A 4 12.40 2.96 -18.10
CA THR A 4 11.18 2.31 -17.59
C THR A 4 11.28 2.05 -16.09
N LEU A 5 12.44 1.59 -15.60
CA LEU A 5 12.66 1.33 -14.17
C LEU A 5 12.56 2.60 -13.34
N VAL A 6 13.11 3.71 -13.85
CA VAL A 6 13.04 5.02 -13.20
C VAL A 6 11.61 5.57 -13.19
N ARG A 7 10.87 5.44 -14.29
CA ARG A 7 9.45 5.81 -14.33
C ARG A 7 8.63 5.00 -13.32
N ASP A 8 8.85 3.69 -13.24
CA ASP A 8 8.21 2.83 -12.25
C ASP A 8 8.57 3.25 -10.82
N ALA A 9 9.85 3.51 -10.54
CA ALA A 9 10.31 3.97 -9.23
C ALA A 9 9.63 5.29 -8.84
N ALA A 10 9.52 6.25 -9.77
CA ALA A 10 8.82 7.51 -9.53
C ALA A 10 7.37 7.30 -9.13
N LEU A 11 6.66 6.38 -9.80
CA LEU A 11 5.28 6.04 -9.48
C LEU A 11 5.14 5.43 -8.08
N TRP A 12 6.01 4.47 -7.73
CA TRP A 12 5.99 3.84 -6.41
C TRP A 12 6.37 4.81 -5.28
N ILE A 13 7.33 5.70 -5.53
CA ILE A 13 7.68 6.77 -4.58
C ILE A 13 6.50 7.71 -4.37
N ALA A 14 5.83 8.16 -5.45
CA ALA A 14 4.68 9.06 -5.34
C ALA A 14 3.50 8.40 -4.61
N LEU A 15 3.29 7.10 -4.80
CA LEU A 15 2.30 6.34 -4.03
C LEU A 15 2.67 6.27 -2.54
N LEU A 16 3.91 5.91 -2.23
CA LEU A 16 4.37 5.77 -0.85
C LEU A 16 4.36 7.12 -0.09
N VAL A 17 4.68 8.23 -0.76
CA VAL A 17 4.57 9.58 -0.18
C VAL A 17 3.13 9.91 0.24
N ARG A 18 2.12 9.41 -0.50
CA ARG A 18 0.70 9.61 -0.18
C ARG A 18 0.22 8.69 0.93
N GLN A 19 0.56 7.40 0.86
CA GLN A 19 0.08 6.38 1.79
C GLN A 19 0.74 6.47 3.18
N PHE A 20 2.03 6.82 3.26
CA PHE A 20 2.76 6.75 4.54
C PHE A 20 2.16 7.63 5.67
N PRO A 21 1.72 8.88 5.42
CA PRO A 21 0.99 9.66 6.42
C PRO A 21 -0.27 8.99 6.95
N GLU A 22 -1.01 8.26 6.10
CA GLU A 22 -2.26 7.58 6.47
C GLU A 22 -2.01 6.49 7.53
N LEU A 23 -0.84 5.82 7.50
CA LEU A 23 -0.47 4.87 8.57
C LEU A 23 -0.37 5.56 9.93
N GLY A 24 0.07 6.82 9.96
CA GLY A 24 0.12 7.63 11.18
C GLY A 24 -1.27 8.00 11.69
N GLU A 25 -2.22 8.26 10.78
CA GLU A 25 -3.62 8.51 11.13
C GLU A 25 -4.31 7.27 11.69
N GLU A 26 -4.04 6.08 11.13
CA GLU A 26 -4.54 4.81 11.65
C GLU A 26 -3.94 4.44 13.02
N LEU A 27 -2.76 4.97 13.35
CA LEU A 27 -2.12 4.83 14.67
C LEU A 27 -2.72 5.78 15.71
N ALA A 28 -3.36 6.87 15.29
CA ALA A 28 -3.90 7.88 16.20
C ALA A 28 -5.12 7.30 16.95
N PRO A 29 -5.13 7.33 18.29
CA PRO A 29 -6.29 6.91 19.05
C PRO A 29 -7.43 7.94 18.84
N GLY A 30 -8.29 7.75 17.85
CA GLY A 30 -9.38 8.71 17.65
C GLY A 30 -10.31 8.62 16.44
N ARG A 31 -10.05 7.87 15.37
CA ARG A 31 -11.03 7.77 14.26
C ARG A 31 -11.28 6.33 13.89
N GLY A 32 -12.39 5.79 14.39
CA GLY A 32 -12.85 4.47 14.00
C GLY A 32 -13.16 4.44 12.51
N ALA A 33 -12.35 3.70 11.74
CA ALA A 33 -12.85 3.09 10.52
C ALA A 33 -14.04 2.19 10.92
N PRO A 34 -15.16 2.20 10.17
CA PRO A 34 -16.24 1.29 10.43
C PRO A 34 -15.74 -0.12 10.06
N VAL A 35 -15.32 -0.89 11.07
CA VAL A 35 -15.41 -2.34 10.98
C VAL A 35 -16.87 -2.62 10.65
N GLU A 36 -17.17 -3.23 9.51
CA GLU A 36 -18.51 -3.68 9.14
C GLU A 36 -19.10 -4.46 10.32
N ARG A 37 -19.94 -3.79 11.10
CA ARG A 37 -20.68 -4.43 12.19
C ARG A 37 -21.82 -5.19 11.51
N PRO A 38 -22.04 -6.48 11.86
CA PRO A 38 -23.27 -7.16 11.46
C PRO A 38 -24.46 -6.28 11.87
N ALA A 39 -25.30 -5.93 10.89
CA ALA A 39 -26.48 -5.11 11.09
C ALA A 39 -27.52 -5.92 11.88
N GLY A 40 -27.45 -5.82 13.21
CA GLY A 40 -28.45 -6.36 14.12
C GLY A 40 -28.55 -5.47 15.37
N PRO A 41 -29.73 -5.35 16.00
CA PRO A 41 -29.86 -4.62 17.26
C PRO A 41 -28.94 -5.27 18.31
N ARG A 42 -27.87 -4.57 18.72
CA ARG A 42 -27.05 -4.99 19.86
C ARG A 42 -27.80 -4.63 21.13
N VAL A 43 -28.47 -5.61 21.72
CA VAL A 43 -28.80 -5.56 23.15
C VAL A 43 -27.47 -5.42 23.90
N PRO A 44 -27.22 -4.38 24.70
CA PRO A 44 -26.03 -4.30 25.52
C PRO A 44 -25.95 -5.56 26.37
N PRO A 45 -24.82 -6.29 26.41
CA PRO A 45 -24.73 -7.48 27.24
C PRO A 45 -25.02 -7.09 28.69
N ASP A 46 -25.89 -7.85 29.35
CA ASP A 46 -26.21 -7.63 30.76
C ASP A 46 -24.91 -7.51 31.59
N GLY A 47 -24.87 -6.50 32.47
CA GLY A 47 -23.70 -6.24 33.32
C GLY A 47 -22.54 -5.48 32.69
N LEU A 48 -22.69 -4.88 31.49
CA LEU A 48 -21.69 -3.95 30.94
C LEU A 48 -21.47 -2.73 31.86
N ALA A 49 -22.56 -2.17 32.40
CA ALA A 49 -22.48 -1.01 33.30
C ALA A 49 -21.75 -1.31 34.62
N GLU A 50 -21.91 -2.53 35.15
CA GLU A 50 -21.23 -2.97 36.36
C GLU A 50 -19.73 -3.22 36.12
N ARG A 51 -19.37 -3.78 34.96
CA ARG A 51 -17.97 -3.94 34.54
C ARG A 51 -17.27 -2.60 34.38
N LEU A 52 -17.90 -1.65 33.68
CA LEU A 52 -17.35 -0.30 33.50
C LEU A 52 -17.16 0.46 34.82
N ARG A 53 -18.00 0.21 35.84
CA ARG A 53 -17.82 0.79 37.18
C ARG A 53 -16.56 0.23 37.85
N ARG A 54 -16.43 -1.10 37.90
CA ARG A 54 -15.25 -1.76 38.50
C ARG A 54 -13.94 -1.34 37.84
N GLU A 55 -13.94 -1.20 36.51
CA GLU A 55 -12.76 -0.75 35.77
C GLU A 55 -12.35 0.69 36.09
N ARG A 56 -13.32 1.59 36.32
CA ARG A 56 -13.02 2.96 36.76
C ARG A 56 -12.40 2.97 38.15
N ASP A 57 -12.89 2.13 39.04
CA ASP A 57 -12.35 2.00 40.40
C ASP A 57 -10.91 1.45 40.34
N ASP A 58 -10.64 0.44 39.50
CA ASP A 58 -9.30 -0.12 39.29
C ASP A 58 -8.34 0.92 38.66
N ALA A 59 -8.79 1.68 37.67
CA ALA A 59 -7.98 2.74 37.04
C ALA A 59 -7.60 3.85 38.03
N LEU A 60 -8.54 4.25 38.90
CA LEU A 60 -8.28 5.23 39.97
C LEU A 60 -7.27 4.70 40.98
N LEU A 61 -7.32 3.41 41.32
CA LEU A 61 -6.34 2.79 42.22
C LEU A 61 -4.93 2.75 41.62
N VAL A 62 -4.82 2.47 40.32
CA VAL A 62 -3.53 2.48 39.60
C VAL A 62 -2.95 3.89 39.51
N GLU A 63 -3.79 4.89 39.21
CA GLU A 63 -3.38 6.30 39.19
C GLU A 63 -2.91 6.77 40.58
N GLN A 64 -3.67 6.47 41.64
CA GLN A 64 -3.30 6.84 43.00
C GLN A 64 -2.01 6.18 43.49
N ARG A 65 -1.75 4.92 43.11
CA ARG A 65 -0.57 4.16 43.57
C ARG A 65 0.69 4.41 42.74
N HIS A 66 0.53 4.65 41.45
CA HIS A 66 1.65 4.64 40.51
C HIS A 66 1.78 5.94 39.70
N GLY A 67 0.82 6.87 39.82
CA GLY A 67 0.81 8.11 39.03
C GLY A 67 0.58 7.87 37.54
N LEU A 68 0.09 6.69 37.15
CA LEU A 68 -0.12 6.30 35.77
C LEU A 68 -1.61 6.39 35.43
N ALA A 69 -1.97 7.28 34.50
CA ALA A 69 -3.31 7.32 33.94
C ALA A 69 -3.53 6.08 33.05
N VAL A 70 -4.43 5.20 33.46
CA VAL A 70 -4.77 4.00 32.67
C VAL A 70 -5.78 4.41 31.58
N PRO A 71 -5.48 4.19 30.29
CA PRO A 71 -6.47 4.35 29.24
C PRO A 71 -7.61 3.37 29.50
N GLY A 72 -8.83 3.88 29.71
CA GLY A 72 -10.01 3.03 29.87
C GLY A 72 -10.23 2.13 28.64
N TRP A 73 -11.08 1.10 28.80
CA TRP A 73 -11.37 0.05 27.81
C TRP A 73 -11.83 0.54 26.42
N SER A 74 -12.04 1.85 26.24
CA SER A 74 -12.37 2.50 24.97
C SER A 74 -11.16 3.02 24.18
N ALA A 75 -9.92 2.89 24.67
CA ALA A 75 -8.77 3.04 23.81
C ALA A 75 -8.78 1.86 22.82
N ALA A 76 -9.19 2.12 21.57
CA ALA A 76 -9.11 1.13 20.51
C ALA A 76 -7.72 0.46 20.54
N PRO A 77 -7.62 -0.88 20.42
CA PRO A 77 -6.34 -1.56 20.54
C PRO A 77 -5.28 -0.89 19.66
N ILE A 78 -4.12 -0.54 20.24
CA ILE A 78 -2.98 -0.07 19.46
C ILE A 78 -2.72 -1.10 18.37
N ARG A 79 -2.82 -0.67 17.10
CA ARG A 79 -2.63 -1.54 15.95
C ARG A 79 -1.13 -1.80 15.77
N LEU A 80 -0.60 -2.74 16.55
CA LEU A 80 0.84 -3.06 16.58
C LEU A 80 1.41 -3.38 15.19
N HIS A 81 0.64 -4.04 14.32
CA HIS A 81 1.03 -4.32 12.92
C HIS A 81 1.27 -3.03 12.09
N ILE A 82 0.50 -1.97 12.33
CA ILE A 82 0.70 -0.66 11.69
C ILE A 82 1.96 -0.01 12.25
N SER A 83 2.17 -0.07 13.57
CA SER A 83 3.39 0.47 14.19
C SER A 83 4.66 -0.22 13.66
N ASP A 84 4.62 -1.55 13.50
CA ASP A 84 5.74 -2.31 12.95
C ASP A 84 5.96 -1.98 11.48
N THR A 85 4.89 -1.79 10.71
CA THR A 85 4.99 -1.38 9.32
C THR A 85 5.56 0.04 9.15
N ILE A 86 5.21 0.97 10.04
CA ILE A 86 5.81 2.31 10.06
C ILE A 86 7.32 2.19 10.31
N ARG A 87 7.75 1.35 11.27
CA ARG A 87 9.16 1.12 11.56
C ARG A 87 9.89 0.55 10.35
N ASP A 88 9.40 -0.55 9.80
CA ASP A 88 9.98 -1.23 8.63
C ASP A 88 10.12 -0.30 7.41
N ILE A 89 9.11 0.53 7.14
CA ILE A 89 9.17 1.48 6.02
C ILE A 89 10.14 2.62 6.32
N THR A 90 10.18 3.09 7.57
CA THR A 90 11.12 4.15 7.97
C THR A 90 12.55 3.69 7.80
N ASP A 91 12.88 2.51 8.30
CA ASP A 91 14.22 1.92 8.19
C ASP A 91 14.57 1.66 6.72
N GLY A 92 13.66 1.05 5.95
CA GLY A 92 13.87 0.79 4.53
C GLY A 92 14.09 2.05 3.68
N VAL A 93 13.40 3.17 3.98
CA VAL A 93 13.64 4.45 3.26
C VAL A 93 14.97 5.07 3.65
N VAL A 94 15.37 4.99 4.92
CA VAL A 94 16.69 5.48 5.38
C VAL A 94 17.80 4.69 4.70
N GLU A 95 17.74 3.37 4.75
CA GLU A 95 18.72 2.48 4.11
C GLU A 95 18.80 2.71 2.60
N LEU A 96 17.66 2.87 1.93
CA LEU A 96 17.63 3.12 0.49
C LEU A 96 18.24 4.47 0.10
N GLU A 97 17.95 5.54 0.84
CA GLU A 97 18.55 6.86 0.58
C GLU A 97 20.07 6.82 0.79
N GLU A 98 20.54 6.13 1.84
CA GLU A 98 21.96 5.93 2.11
C GLU A 98 22.64 5.11 1.01
N ALA A 99 22.02 4.03 0.53
CA ALA A 99 22.53 3.21 -0.56
C ALA A 99 22.66 4.02 -1.87
N VAL A 100 21.66 4.84 -2.19
CA VAL A 100 21.72 5.73 -3.37
C VAL A 100 22.81 6.78 -3.21
N HIS A 101 22.95 7.41 -2.04
CA HIS A 101 24.00 8.39 -1.79
C HIS A 101 25.40 7.78 -1.91
N ALA A 102 25.61 6.61 -1.31
CA ALA A 102 26.87 5.89 -1.41
C ALA A 102 27.21 5.55 -2.86
N LYS A 103 26.22 5.06 -3.62
CA LYS A 103 26.42 4.66 -5.02
C LYS A 103 26.68 5.84 -5.96
N LEU A 104 26.06 6.99 -5.71
CA LEU A 104 26.25 8.23 -6.48
C LEU A 104 27.45 9.07 -6.00
N GLY A 105 28.18 8.63 -4.96
CA GLY A 105 29.32 9.37 -4.41
C GLY A 105 28.93 10.68 -3.70
N LEU A 106 27.70 10.75 -3.17
CA LEU A 106 27.17 11.93 -2.49
C LEU A 106 27.48 11.88 -0.99
N PRO A 107 27.56 13.04 -0.30
CA PRO A 107 27.65 13.08 1.17
C PRO A 107 26.45 12.40 1.82
N ALA A 108 26.62 11.91 3.06
CA ALA A 108 25.53 11.25 3.80
C ALA A 108 24.25 12.12 3.85
N PRO A 109 23.06 11.52 3.66
CA PRO A 109 21.81 12.26 3.64
C PRO A 109 21.51 12.90 5.01
N ARG A 110 20.93 14.11 4.99
CA ARG A 110 20.52 14.79 6.23
C ARG A 110 19.26 14.11 6.80
N ARG A 111 19.17 14.02 8.13
CA ARG A 111 17.97 13.53 8.83
C ARG A 111 16.72 14.26 8.35
N ALA A 112 15.69 13.50 8.04
CA ALA A 112 14.39 13.96 7.55
C ALA A 112 13.34 12.88 7.78
N GLY A 113 12.05 13.26 7.76
CA GLY A 113 10.94 12.31 7.79
C GLY A 113 10.80 11.55 6.45
N VAL A 114 10.14 10.41 6.48
CA VAL A 114 9.97 9.52 5.31
C VAL A 114 9.47 10.25 4.05
N PRO A 115 8.40 11.08 4.08
CA PRO A 115 7.93 11.77 2.88
C PRO A 115 8.97 12.72 2.27
N GLU A 116 9.79 13.38 3.10
CA GLU A 116 10.83 14.28 2.61
C GLU A 116 11.99 13.50 1.99
N ARG A 117 12.45 12.42 2.63
CA ARG A 117 13.49 11.53 2.08
C ARG A 117 13.06 10.94 0.73
N LEU A 118 11.82 10.49 0.62
CA LEU A 118 11.25 9.98 -0.63
C LEU A 118 11.22 11.04 -1.74
N ARG A 119 10.87 12.30 -1.44
CA ARG A 119 10.93 13.39 -2.42
C ARG A 119 12.37 13.69 -2.86
N ARG A 120 13.33 13.64 -1.94
CA ARG A 120 14.77 13.79 -2.27
C ARG A 120 15.23 12.64 -3.16
N LEU A 121 14.83 11.41 -2.85
CA LEU A 121 15.11 10.22 -3.66
C LEU A 121 14.54 10.36 -5.08
N ALA A 122 13.29 10.82 -5.20
CA ALA A 122 12.66 11.09 -6.50
C ALA A 122 13.46 12.11 -7.33
N ALA A 123 13.97 13.17 -6.68
CA ALA A 123 14.79 14.19 -7.34
C ALA A 123 16.17 13.67 -7.80
N ARG A 124 16.58 12.45 -7.42
CA ARG A 124 17.83 11.82 -7.86
C ARG A 124 17.63 10.76 -8.95
N LEU A 125 16.39 10.50 -9.35
CA LEU A 125 16.08 9.42 -10.28
C LEU A 125 16.77 9.57 -11.65
N ASP A 126 17.01 10.79 -12.13
CA ASP A 126 17.77 11.03 -13.36
C ASP A 126 19.23 10.56 -13.24
N ALA A 127 19.85 10.80 -12.08
CA ALA A 127 21.20 10.31 -11.81
C ALA A 127 21.24 8.79 -11.59
N VAL A 128 20.20 8.23 -10.96
CA VAL A 128 20.00 6.79 -10.80
C VAL A 128 19.83 6.10 -12.15
N ALA A 129 19.22 6.76 -13.15
CA ALA A 129 19.00 6.21 -14.49
C ALA A 129 20.30 5.79 -15.19
N ALA A 130 21.43 6.41 -14.83
CA ALA A 130 22.76 6.08 -15.37
C ALA A 130 23.29 4.72 -14.90
N ASP A 131 22.76 4.15 -13.80
CA ASP A 131 23.13 2.83 -13.28
C ASP A 131 21.90 1.90 -13.26
N PRO A 132 21.79 0.95 -14.21
CA PRO A 132 20.65 0.04 -14.29
C PRO A 132 20.45 -0.87 -13.07
N VAL A 133 21.52 -1.20 -12.35
CA VAL A 133 21.45 -2.04 -11.14
C VAL A 133 20.86 -1.22 -10.00
N LEU A 134 21.32 0.02 -9.84
CA LEU A 134 20.76 0.96 -8.87
C LEU A 134 19.30 1.29 -9.18
N ALA A 135 18.98 1.54 -10.45
CA ALA A 135 17.60 1.81 -10.88
C ALA A 135 16.65 0.65 -10.56
N ARG A 136 17.09 -0.60 -10.79
CA ARG A 136 16.33 -1.80 -10.41
C ARG A 136 16.13 -1.87 -8.90
N HIS A 137 17.20 -1.69 -8.13
CA HIS A 137 17.14 -1.72 -6.67
C HIS A 137 16.16 -0.67 -6.12
N VAL A 138 16.28 0.59 -6.53
CA VAL A 138 15.38 1.67 -6.10
C VAL A 138 13.92 1.35 -6.45
N ARG A 139 13.66 0.85 -7.65
CA ARG A 139 12.33 0.45 -8.08
C ARG A 139 11.76 -0.70 -7.23
N ASP A 140 12.56 -1.72 -6.93
CA ASP A 140 12.12 -2.89 -6.17
C ASP A 140 11.85 -2.57 -4.69
N GLU A 141 12.73 -1.80 -4.07
CA GLU A 141 12.62 -1.36 -2.68
C GLU A 141 11.39 -0.46 -2.46
N THR A 142 11.22 0.56 -3.31
CA THR A 142 10.08 1.49 -3.23
C THR A 142 8.76 0.78 -3.51
N ARG A 143 8.74 -0.15 -4.47
CA ARG A 143 7.59 -1.02 -4.74
C ARG A 143 7.24 -1.90 -3.55
N ARG A 144 8.23 -2.53 -2.90
CA ARG A 144 8.01 -3.39 -1.73
C ARG A 144 7.35 -2.60 -0.61
N MET A 145 7.88 -1.42 -0.29
CA MET A 145 7.38 -0.55 0.78
C MET A 145 5.98 -0.03 0.49
N ALA A 146 5.71 0.49 -0.72
CA ALA A 146 4.38 0.96 -1.13
C ALA A 146 3.31 -0.15 -1.02
N ARG A 147 3.65 -1.38 -1.46
CA ARG A 147 2.72 -2.51 -1.35
C ARG A 147 2.46 -2.94 0.09
N ARG A 148 3.45 -2.82 0.97
CA ARG A 148 3.26 -3.08 2.40
C ARG A 148 2.35 -2.04 3.02
N CYS A 149 2.60 -0.76 2.72
CA CYS A 149 1.74 0.36 3.14
C CYS A 149 0.27 0.12 2.76
N GLY A 150 0.01 -0.17 1.48
CA GLY A 150 -1.36 -0.44 1.00
C GLY A 150 -2.02 -1.68 1.63
N ARG A 151 -1.27 -2.74 1.95
CA ARG A 151 -1.85 -3.91 2.65
C ARG A 151 -2.33 -3.56 4.05
N GLU A 152 -1.53 -2.83 4.81
CA GLU A 152 -1.86 -2.48 6.20
C GLU A 152 -2.94 -1.40 6.30
N LEU A 153 -3.02 -0.49 5.33
CA LEU A 153 -4.09 0.50 5.22
C LEU A 153 -5.45 -0.13 4.83
N GLY A 154 -5.49 -1.46 4.64
CA GLY A 154 -6.71 -2.13 4.21
C GLY A 154 -7.17 -1.69 2.82
N ASP A 155 -6.22 -1.18 2.00
CA ASP A 155 -6.43 -0.69 0.64
C ASP A 155 -6.84 -1.88 -0.23
N THR A 156 -8.12 -2.25 -0.12
CA THR A 156 -8.83 -3.16 -1.01
C THR A 156 -9.15 -2.36 -2.25
N GLU A 157 -8.09 -2.03 -2.99
CA GLU A 157 -8.19 -1.43 -4.31
C GLU A 157 -9.33 -2.10 -5.06
N GLN A 158 -10.29 -1.31 -5.51
CA GLN A 158 -11.48 -1.84 -6.16
C GLN A 158 -11.04 -2.65 -7.39
N VAL A 159 -11.18 -3.97 -7.30
CA VAL A 159 -10.74 -4.87 -8.35
C VAL A 159 -11.89 -5.05 -9.34
N VAL A 160 -11.74 -4.51 -10.55
CA VAL A 160 -12.77 -4.64 -11.59
C VAL A 160 -12.52 -5.88 -12.41
N ARG A 161 -13.56 -6.71 -12.60
CA ARG A 161 -13.49 -7.83 -13.55
C ARG A 161 -13.47 -7.27 -14.96
N VAL A 162 -12.51 -7.73 -15.75
CA VAL A 162 -12.43 -7.41 -17.16
C VAL A 162 -12.97 -8.57 -17.97
N SER A 163 -13.71 -8.27 -19.04
CA SER A 163 -14.05 -9.26 -20.05
C SER A 163 -12.79 -9.78 -20.78
N GLY A 164 -12.73 -11.10 -21.04
CA GLY A 164 -11.65 -11.74 -21.79
C GLY A 164 -10.88 -12.82 -21.04
N ARG A 165 -9.99 -13.50 -21.77
CA ARG A 165 -9.13 -14.58 -21.29
C ARG A 165 -7.69 -14.10 -21.19
N CYS A 166 -6.97 -14.60 -20.20
CA CYS A 166 -5.55 -14.34 -20.07
C CYS A 166 -4.79 -14.96 -21.26
N PRO A 167 -3.90 -14.23 -21.97
CA PRO A 167 -3.17 -14.77 -23.12
C PRO A 167 -2.17 -15.88 -22.75
N TRP A 168 -1.82 -16.01 -21.47
CA TRP A 168 -0.84 -17.00 -21.02
C TRP A 168 -1.44 -18.31 -20.50
N CYS A 169 -2.61 -18.24 -19.84
CA CYS A 169 -3.24 -19.42 -19.23
C CYS A 169 -4.69 -19.65 -19.67
N ASP A 170 -5.17 -18.85 -20.62
CA ASP A 170 -6.52 -18.87 -21.20
C ASP A 170 -7.69 -18.78 -20.19
N SER A 171 -7.40 -18.41 -18.94
CA SER A 171 -8.38 -18.32 -17.86
C SER A 171 -9.12 -16.99 -17.84
N VAL A 172 -10.39 -16.99 -17.43
CA VAL A 172 -11.24 -15.78 -17.26
C VAL A 172 -10.98 -15.09 -15.90
N SER A 173 -9.70 -14.86 -15.61
CA SER A 173 -9.18 -14.39 -14.33
C SER A 173 -8.49 -13.03 -14.43
N LEU A 174 -8.73 -12.28 -15.51
CA LEU A 174 -8.20 -10.93 -15.66
C LEU A 174 -8.95 -9.96 -14.73
N ARG A 175 -8.18 -9.10 -14.08
CA ARG A 175 -8.66 -8.08 -13.15
C ARG A 175 -7.92 -6.78 -13.39
N ALA A 176 -8.67 -5.69 -13.49
CA ALA A 176 -8.14 -4.34 -13.52
C ALA A 176 -8.00 -3.84 -12.08
N PHE A 177 -6.89 -3.15 -11.85
CA PHE A 177 -6.48 -2.51 -10.61
C PHE A 177 -6.34 -1.01 -10.93
N PRO A 178 -7.40 -0.21 -10.71
CA PRO A 178 -7.46 1.18 -11.17
C PRO A 178 -6.43 2.10 -10.55
N ALA A 179 -6.20 1.98 -9.24
CA ALA A 179 -5.19 2.78 -8.55
C ALA A 179 -3.78 2.47 -9.06
N ARG A 180 -3.55 1.23 -9.52
CA ARG A 180 -2.28 0.79 -10.13
C ARG A 180 -2.18 1.02 -11.63
N ARG A 181 -3.26 1.47 -12.29
CA ARG A 181 -3.40 1.52 -13.76
C ARG A 181 -2.85 0.25 -14.42
N ALA A 182 -3.28 -0.90 -13.89
CA ALA A 182 -2.72 -2.19 -14.28
C ALA A 182 -3.79 -3.26 -14.41
N VAL A 183 -3.52 -4.24 -15.27
CA VAL A 183 -4.30 -5.47 -15.38
C VAL A 183 -3.42 -6.64 -14.96
N LEU A 184 -4.01 -7.60 -14.23
CA LEU A 184 -3.32 -8.82 -13.80
C LEU A 184 -4.23 -10.03 -13.98
N CYS A 185 -3.61 -11.19 -14.21
CA CYS A 185 -4.28 -12.48 -14.10
C CYS A 185 -4.20 -12.97 -12.64
N VAL A 186 -5.35 -13.17 -11.99
CA VAL A 186 -5.39 -13.62 -10.59
C VAL A 186 -5.30 -15.14 -10.42
N ASN A 187 -5.19 -15.90 -11.51
CA ASN A 187 -4.99 -17.35 -11.44
C ASN A 187 -3.58 -17.64 -10.85
N PRO A 188 -3.48 -18.33 -9.70
CA PRO A 188 -2.19 -18.58 -9.04
C PRO A 188 -1.26 -19.51 -9.84
N ALA A 189 -1.79 -20.30 -10.76
CA ALA A 189 -1.00 -21.16 -11.65
C ALA A 189 -0.49 -20.41 -12.91
N CYS A 190 -0.96 -19.18 -13.16
CA CYS A 190 -0.56 -18.45 -14.35
C CYS A 190 0.91 -18.03 -14.28
N ARG A 191 1.64 -18.26 -15.37
CA ARG A 191 3.02 -17.85 -15.61
C ARG A 191 3.13 -17.31 -17.02
N CYS A 192 3.83 -16.19 -17.23
CA CYS A 192 4.03 -15.66 -18.57
C CYS A 192 5.24 -16.31 -19.27
N GLY A 193 5.32 -16.13 -20.59
CA GLY A 193 6.45 -16.59 -21.40
C GLY A 193 7.73 -15.77 -21.21
N ASP A 194 7.65 -14.57 -20.63
CA ASP A 194 8.81 -13.71 -20.39
C ASP A 194 9.71 -14.29 -19.27
N SER A 195 10.97 -14.57 -19.63
CA SER A 195 11.98 -15.15 -18.73
C SER A 195 12.47 -14.20 -17.65
N GLU A 196 12.34 -12.88 -17.83
CA GLU A 196 12.75 -11.89 -16.83
C GLU A 196 11.59 -11.46 -15.91
N CYS A 197 10.39 -11.95 -16.17
CA CYS A 197 9.22 -11.61 -15.38
C CYS A 197 9.19 -12.41 -14.08
N GLY A 198 9.22 -11.71 -12.94
CA GLY A 198 9.19 -12.31 -11.60
C GLY A 198 7.99 -13.23 -11.31
N CYS A 199 6.96 -13.28 -12.17
CA CYS A 199 5.86 -14.22 -11.99
C CYS A 199 6.30 -15.68 -12.13
N ARG A 200 7.43 -15.94 -12.82
CA ARG A 200 8.00 -17.28 -12.99
C ARG A 200 8.53 -17.86 -11.69
N ASP A 201 9.22 -17.03 -10.92
CA ASP A 201 10.05 -17.51 -9.81
C ASP A 201 9.43 -17.21 -8.44
N ASP A 202 8.49 -16.26 -8.36
CA ASP A 202 7.80 -15.89 -7.13
C ASP A 202 6.28 -16.18 -7.21
N PRO A 203 5.74 -17.13 -6.40
CA PRO A 203 4.32 -17.45 -6.36
C PRO A 203 3.44 -16.31 -5.79
N ALA A 204 4.02 -15.26 -5.19
CA ALA A 204 3.31 -14.03 -4.84
C ALA A 204 3.26 -13.01 -6.00
N TYR A 205 4.09 -13.18 -7.03
CA TYR A 205 4.16 -12.28 -8.16
C TYR A 205 3.23 -12.71 -9.30
N ARG A 206 2.52 -11.76 -9.88
CA ARG A 206 1.70 -11.97 -11.08
C ARG A 206 2.23 -11.04 -12.17
N HIS A 207 2.20 -11.53 -13.41
CA HIS A 207 2.51 -10.69 -14.56
C HIS A 207 1.54 -9.50 -14.58
N VAL A 208 2.08 -8.32 -14.86
CA VAL A 208 1.37 -7.04 -14.80
C VAL A 208 1.43 -6.44 -16.18
N TRP A 209 0.26 -6.11 -16.74
CA TRP A 209 0.17 -5.31 -17.95
C TRP A 209 -0.09 -3.85 -17.57
N ALA A 210 0.88 -2.99 -17.88
CA ALA A 210 0.74 -1.54 -17.72
C ALA A 210 -0.20 -0.97 -18.78
N GLU A 211 -0.66 0.26 -18.60
CA GLU A 211 -1.63 0.92 -19.48
C GLU A 211 -1.29 0.88 -20.98
N GLY A 212 0.00 1.02 -21.34
CA GLY A 212 0.46 0.95 -22.72
C GLY A 212 0.49 -0.47 -23.32
N GLU A 213 0.23 -1.49 -22.52
CA GLU A 213 0.31 -2.91 -22.90
C GLU A 213 -1.06 -3.58 -22.95
N TRP A 214 -2.13 -2.84 -22.68
CA TRP A 214 -3.49 -3.40 -22.61
C TRP A 214 -4.02 -3.90 -23.95
N ASP A 215 -3.59 -3.28 -25.05
CA ASP A 215 -3.91 -3.74 -26.40
C ASP A 215 -3.34 -5.14 -26.68
N ALA A 216 -2.19 -5.49 -26.09
CA ALA A 216 -1.61 -6.82 -26.21
C ALA A 216 -2.38 -7.89 -25.41
N VAL A 217 -3.14 -7.48 -24.38
CA VAL A 217 -4.08 -8.35 -23.64
C VAL A 217 -5.41 -8.48 -24.38
N ALA A 218 -5.74 -7.53 -25.25
CA ALA A 218 -6.97 -7.47 -26.03
C ALA A 218 -6.83 -8.20 -27.38
N LEU A 219 -6.90 -9.53 -27.36
CA LEU A 219 -7.28 -10.30 -28.55
C LEU A 219 -8.73 -9.94 -28.95
N GLY A 220 -8.90 -8.85 -29.70
CA GLY A 220 -10.17 -8.36 -30.26
C GLY A 220 -10.36 -6.85 -30.06
N ALA A 221 -10.37 -6.11 -31.18
CA ALA A 221 -10.55 -4.66 -31.25
C ALA A 221 -11.89 -4.23 -30.62
N GLY A 222 -11.84 -3.47 -29.54
CA GLY A 222 -13.03 -2.93 -28.86
C GLY A 222 -12.92 -2.81 -27.33
N ARG A 223 -11.86 -3.35 -26.71
CA ARG A 223 -11.80 -3.51 -25.24
C ARG A 223 -10.84 -2.60 -24.48
N ALA A 224 -9.96 -1.86 -25.15
CA ALA A 224 -9.17 -0.78 -24.52
C ALA A 224 -10.06 0.28 -23.83
N ALA A 225 -11.20 0.61 -24.46
CA ALA A 225 -12.19 1.51 -23.90
C ALA A 225 -12.90 0.94 -22.64
N GLU A 226 -13.05 -0.39 -22.54
CA GLU A 226 -13.61 -1.04 -21.35
C GLU A 226 -12.63 -0.94 -20.18
N PHE A 227 -11.33 -1.15 -20.43
CA PHE A 227 -10.28 -0.98 -19.41
C PHE A 227 -10.20 0.49 -18.94
N ALA A 228 -10.23 1.45 -19.86
CA ALA A 228 -10.26 2.88 -19.52
C ALA A 228 -11.53 3.25 -18.73
N SER A 229 -12.71 2.78 -19.14
CA SER A 229 -13.98 3.02 -18.42
C SER A 229 -13.98 2.42 -17.02
N ALA A 230 -13.32 1.27 -16.81
CA ALA A 230 -13.16 0.66 -15.48
C ALA A 230 -12.24 1.48 -14.56
N LEU A 231 -11.29 2.25 -15.11
CA LEU A 231 -10.51 3.23 -14.35
C LEU A 231 -11.37 4.44 -13.95
N ASP A 232 -12.19 4.92 -14.87
CA ASP A 232 -13.02 6.11 -14.68
C ASP A 232 -14.23 5.86 -13.76
N ALA A 233 -14.68 4.62 -13.62
CA ALA A 233 -15.76 4.21 -12.73
C ALA A 233 -15.36 4.10 -11.25
N ALA A 234 -14.08 4.29 -10.91
CA ALA A 234 -13.66 4.41 -9.51
C ALA A 234 -14.32 5.65 -8.90
N PRO A 235 -15.03 5.55 -7.75
CA PRO A 235 -15.66 6.70 -7.13
C PRO A 235 -14.58 7.74 -6.82
N ARG A 236 -14.73 8.95 -7.37
CA ARG A 236 -13.99 10.12 -6.92
C ARG A 236 -14.40 10.35 -5.47
N SER A 237 -13.61 9.85 -4.53
CA SER A 237 -13.83 10.10 -3.10
C SER A 237 -13.70 11.60 -2.85
N GLY A 238 -14.84 12.28 -2.76
CA GLY A 238 -14.90 13.73 -2.63
C GLY A 238 -16.30 14.27 -2.88
N ALA A 239 -17.25 13.92 -2.02
CA ALA A 239 -18.45 14.73 -1.82
C ALA A 239 -18.53 15.09 -0.33
N GLU A 240 -18.07 16.29 0.00
CA GLU A 240 -18.28 16.90 1.32
C GLU A 240 -19.80 17.03 1.57
N PRO A 241 -20.29 16.67 2.77
CA PRO A 241 -21.66 16.99 3.14
C PRO A 241 -21.77 18.49 3.43
N ARG A 242 -22.74 19.13 2.77
CA ARG A 242 -23.21 20.49 3.10
C ARG A 242 -24.01 20.51 4.39
#